data_AF-A0AAV9KJU4-F1
#
_entry.id   AF-A0AAV9KJU4-F1
#
_cell.length_a   1.000
_cell.length_b   1.000
_cell.length_c   1.000
_cell.angle_alpha   90.00
_cell.angle_beta   90.00
_cell.angle_gamma   90.00
#
_symmetry.space_group_name_H-M   'P 1'
#
loop_
_entity.id
_entity.type
_entity.pdbx_description
1 polymer ?
#
loop_
_entity_poly.entity_id
_entity_poly.type
_entity_poly.pdbx_seq_one_letter_code
_entity_poly.pdbx_strand_id
1 'polypeptide(L)'
;MTKELIKKREDPGTFTILYTIGMLQFAKALCDLGASINLMPYAIYKQLGLGEPKATTMRLFMADCSIKHPVGILYDILVKVDWFIFLANFVILEREIDAEIPNILGRPFLEIGQALVDVESGELRFRVNEDEVTFNI
;
A
#
# COMPACT_ATOMS: atom_id res chain seq x y z
N MET A 1 17.25 5.89 -41.91
CA MET A 1 16.37 5.33 -40.86
C MET A 1 15.63 6.49 -40.22
N THR A 2 14.37 6.68 -40.58
CA THR A 2 13.47 7.61 -39.89
C THR A 2 13.20 7.04 -38.51
N LYS A 3 13.61 7.76 -37.45
CA LYS A 3 13.21 7.42 -36.08
C LYS A 3 11.70 7.68 -35.99
N GLU A 4 10.91 6.62 -35.88
CA GLU A 4 9.49 6.78 -35.56
C GLU A 4 9.36 7.45 -34.18
N LEU A 5 8.47 8.43 -34.10
CA LEU A 5 8.22 9.15 -32.86
C LEU A 5 7.40 8.25 -31.94
N ILE A 6 7.96 7.88 -30.79
CA ILE A 6 7.23 7.15 -29.75
C ILE A 6 6.08 8.04 -29.28
N LYS A 7 4.84 7.56 -29.43
CA LYS A 7 3.64 8.28 -28.96
C LYS A 7 3.57 8.21 -27.43
N LYS A 8 3.33 9.35 -26.81
CA LYS A 8 3.04 9.44 -25.37
C LYS A 8 1.71 8.71 -25.09
N ARG A 9 1.69 7.83 -24.09
CA ARG A 9 0.46 7.19 -23.59
C ARG A 9 -0.23 8.09 -22.56
N GLU A 10 -1.52 7.87 -22.36
CA GLU A 10 -2.30 8.51 -21.30
C GLU A 10 -1.85 8.01 -19.91
N ASP A 11 -2.35 8.65 -18.86
CA ASP A 11 -2.09 8.23 -17.48
C ASP A 11 -2.83 6.90 -17.20
N PRO A 12 -2.11 5.83 -16.82
CA PRO A 12 -2.73 4.53 -16.49
C PRO A 12 -3.50 4.55 -15.16
N GLY A 13 -3.42 5.62 -14.37
CA GLY A 13 -4.11 5.73 -13.08
C GLY A 13 -3.34 5.07 -11.93
N THR A 14 -4.06 4.70 -10.87
CA THR A 14 -3.45 4.23 -9.61
C THR A 14 -3.62 2.73 -9.42
N PHE A 15 -2.52 2.04 -9.09
CA PHE A 15 -2.55 0.63 -8.74
C PHE A 15 -3.14 0.44 -7.34
N THR A 16 -4.43 0.10 -7.26
CA THR A 16 -5.11 -0.18 -6.00
C THR A 16 -5.64 -1.60 -5.90
N ILE A 17 -5.56 -2.20 -4.71
CA ILE A 17 -6.07 -3.55 -4.45
C ILE A 17 -7.07 -3.59 -3.28
N LEU A 18 -7.92 -4.61 -3.30
CA LEU A 18 -8.71 -5.02 -2.15
C LEU A 18 -7.84 -5.79 -1.17
N TYR A 19 -8.00 -5.51 0.12
CA TYR A 19 -7.33 -6.26 1.17
C TYR A 19 -8.20 -6.29 2.43
N THR A 20 -7.89 -7.23 3.33
CA THR A 20 -8.63 -7.43 4.58
C THR A 20 -7.64 -7.47 5.73
N ILE A 21 -8.00 -6.81 6.85
CA ILE A 21 -7.28 -6.94 8.12
C ILE A 21 -8.29 -7.38 9.17
N GLY A 22 -8.06 -8.56 9.78
CA GLY A 22 -9.03 -9.18 10.66
C GLY A 22 -10.35 -9.47 9.92
N MET A 23 -11.45 -8.87 10.36
CA MET A 23 -12.77 -8.98 9.73
C MET A 23 -13.14 -7.78 8.85
N LEU A 24 -12.28 -6.77 8.76
CA LEU A 24 -12.55 -5.54 8.04
C LEU A 24 -11.95 -5.61 6.64
N GLN A 25 -12.81 -5.51 5.64
CA GLN A 25 -12.42 -5.43 4.24
C GLN A 25 -12.29 -3.96 3.83
N PHE A 26 -11.18 -3.63 3.18
CA PHE A 26 -10.88 -2.30 2.70
C PHE A 26 -10.86 -2.28 1.18
N ALA A 27 -11.59 -1.31 0.61
CA ALA A 27 -11.90 -1.28 -0.81
C ALA A 27 -10.70 -0.91 -1.70
N LYS A 28 -9.75 -0.14 -1.17
CA LYS A 28 -8.62 0.40 -1.94
C LYS A 28 -7.39 0.47 -1.02
N ALA A 29 -6.30 -0.18 -1.39
CA ALA A 29 -4.96 0.13 -0.89
C ALA A 29 -4.09 0.51 -2.07
N LEU A 30 -3.40 1.65 -2.00
CA LEU A 30 -2.47 2.07 -3.02
C LEU A 30 -1.18 1.25 -2.91
N CYS A 31 -0.84 0.53 -3.97
CA CYS A 31 0.43 -0.17 -4.11
C CYS A 31 1.49 0.80 -4.64
N ASP A 32 2.33 1.31 -3.76
CA ASP A 32 3.28 2.37 -4.07
C ASP A 32 4.73 1.87 -3.97
N LEU A 33 5.37 1.66 -5.13
CA LEU A 33 6.79 1.31 -5.23
C LEU A 33 7.71 2.47 -4.79
N GLY A 34 7.22 3.70 -4.76
CA GLY A 34 7.92 4.88 -4.25
C GLY A 34 7.95 4.95 -2.72
N ALA A 35 6.94 4.41 -2.05
CA ALA A 35 6.85 4.40 -0.60
C ALA A 35 7.82 3.38 0.03
N SER A 36 8.60 3.82 1.02
CA SER A 36 9.54 2.98 1.76
C SER A 36 8.92 2.23 2.94
N ILE A 37 7.66 2.54 3.27
CA ILE A 37 6.93 2.01 4.42
C ILE A 37 5.47 1.81 4.05
N ASN A 38 4.77 0.95 4.80
CA ASN A 38 3.31 0.90 4.72
C ASN A 38 2.71 1.95 5.65
N LEU A 39 1.70 2.68 5.17
CA LEU A 39 1.02 3.73 5.93
C LEU A 39 -0.45 3.37 6.15
N MET A 40 -0.91 3.66 7.36
CA MET A 40 -2.31 3.52 7.75
C MET A 40 -2.82 4.82 8.38
N PRO A 41 -3.93 5.42 7.90
CA PRO A 41 -4.58 6.51 8.59
C PRO A 41 -5.13 6.06 9.94
N TYR A 42 -5.03 6.94 10.94
CA TYR A 42 -5.50 6.65 12.29
C TYR A 42 -7.01 6.34 12.35
N ALA A 43 -7.81 6.91 11.43
CA ALA A 43 -9.22 6.59 11.28
C ALA A 43 -9.46 5.10 10.96
N ILE A 44 -8.66 4.52 10.07
CA ILE A 44 -8.71 3.09 9.73
C ILE A 44 -8.23 2.25 10.91
N TYR A 45 -7.14 2.66 11.56
CA TYR A 45 -6.64 1.98 12.75
C TYR A 45 -7.70 1.90 13.86
N LYS A 46 -8.44 2.98 14.12
CA LYS A 46 -9.51 2.98 15.13
C LYS A 46 -10.61 1.97 14.84
N GLN A 47 -10.93 1.74 13.57
CA GLN A 47 -11.94 0.73 13.18
C GLN A 47 -11.49 -0.69 13.53
N LEU A 48 -10.17 -0.95 13.58
CA LEU A 48 -9.63 -2.27 13.96
C LEU A 48 -9.87 -2.61 15.45
N GLY A 49 -10.15 -1.61 16.30
CA GLY A 49 -10.46 -1.84 17.72
C GLY A 49 -9.30 -2.43 18.53
N LEU A 50 -8.05 -2.22 18.11
CA LEU A 50 -6.85 -2.83 18.69
C LEU A 50 -6.27 -2.07 19.90
N GLY A 51 -7.01 -1.08 20.43
CA GLY A 51 -6.56 -0.21 21.51
C GLY A 51 -5.69 0.95 21.03
N GLU A 52 -4.77 1.41 21.89
CA GLU A 52 -3.83 2.47 21.55
C GLU A 52 -2.65 1.92 20.73
N PRO A 53 -2.21 2.63 19.67
CA PRO A 53 -1.09 2.19 18.87
C PRO A 53 0.21 2.29 19.67
N LYS A 54 1.18 1.43 19.34
CA LYS A 54 2.48 1.46 20.00
C LYS A 54 3.22 2.74 19.62
N ALA A 55 3.45 3.61 20.60
CA ALA A 55 4.13 4.89 20.41
C ALA A 55 5.50 4.73 19.74
N THR A 56 5.88 5.72 18.93
CA THR A 56 7.16 5.76 18.23
C THR A 56 7.77 7.16 18.25
N THR A 57 9.10 7.24 18.22
CA THR A 57 9.85 8.49 18.06
C THR A 57 10.24 8.75 16.60
N MET A 58 9.76 7.91 15.67
CA MET A 58 10.00 8.03 14.25
C MET A 58 9.53 9.39 13.70
N ARG A 59 10.25 9.90 12.69
CA ARG A 59 9.85 11.06 11.90
C ARG A 59 9.84 10.65 10.44
N LEU A 60 8.77 10.98 9.73
CA LEU A 60 8.61 10.69 8.32
C LEU A 60 8.90 11.93 7.49
N PHE A 61 9.78 11.77 6.51
CA PHE A 61 10.02 12.77 5.48
C PHE A 61 9.13 12.45 4.29
N MET A 62 8.18 13.35 4.02
CA MET A 62 7.24 13.22 2.93
C MET A 62 7.84 13.77 1.63
N ALA A 63 7.25 13.40 0.49
CA ALA A 63 7.70 13.86 -0.83
C ALA A 63 7.55 15.38 -1.02
N ASP A 64 6.65 16.02 -0.28
CA ASP A 64 6.48 17.48 -0.22
C ASP A 64 7.49 18.17 0.72
N CYS A 65 8.54 17.45 1.13
CA CYS A 65 9.54 17.86 2.11
C CYS A 65 8.97 18.18 3.51
N SER A 66 7.70 17.87 3.78
CA SER A 66 7.14 18.02 5.12
C SER A 66 7.60 16.89 6.04
N ILE A 67 7.69 17.20 7.33
CA ILE A 67 7.97 16.21 8.37
C ILE A 67 6.65 15.85 9.05
N LYS A 68 6.33 14.56 9.10
CA LYS A 68 5.18 14.03 9.83
C LYS A 68 5.62 13.19 11.02
N HIS A 69 4.86 13.29 12.09
CA HIS A 69 5.04 12.49 13.30
C HIS A 69 3.95 11.42 13.32
N PRO A 70 4.31 10.13 13.20
CA PRO A 70 3.35 9.05 13.37
C PRO A 70 2.78 9.02 14.79
N VAL A 71 1.52 8.61 14.90
CA VAL A 71 0.86 8.34 16.19
C VAL A 71 1.46 7.08 16.82
N GLY A 72 1.80 6.10 15.98
CA GLY A 72 2.40 4.86 16.43
C GLY A 72 2.69 3.90 15.29
N ILE A 73 3.04 2.66 15.67
CA ILE A 73 3.31 1.57 14.73
C ILE A 73 2.45 0.37 15.12
N LEU A 74 1.82 -0.22 14.10
CA LEU A 74 1.13 -1.50 14.18
C LEU A 74 2.07 -2.58 13.67
N TYR A 75 2.39 -3.55 14.53
CA TYR A 75 3.33 -4.61 14.22
C TYR A 75 2.62 -5.94 13.93
N ASP A 76 3.20 -6.73 13.02
CA ASP A 76 2.89 -8.13 12.76
C ASP A 76 1.39 -8.40 12.53
N ILE A 77 0.74 -7.52 11.77
CA ILE A 77 -0.67 -7.68 11.43
C ILE A 77 -0.84 -8.55 10.20
N LEU A 78 -1.82 -9.45 10.27
CA LEU A 78 -2.22 -10.30 9.15
C LEU A 78 -3.07 -9.49 8.18
N VAL A 79 -2.55 -9.36 6.96
CA VAL A 79 -3.19 -8.72 5.82
C VAL A 79 -3.52 -9.80 4.81
N LYS A 80 -4.81 -9.95 4.50
CA LYS A 80 -5.27 -10.86 3.45
C LYS A 80 -5.48 -10.10 2.15
N VAL A 81 -4.85 -10.57 1.08
CA VAL A 81 -5.00 -10.06 -0.29
C VAL A 81 -5.40 -11.24 -1.16
N ASP A 82 -6.62 -11.19 -1.71
CA ASP A 82 -7.26 -12.35 -2.32
C ASP A 82 -7.20 -13.57 -1.36
N TRP A 83 -6.56 -14.67 -1.77
CA TRP A 83 -6.29 -15.86 -0.96
C TRP A 83 -4.98 -15.83 -0.15
N PHE A 84 -4.08 -14.87 -0.39
CA PHE A 84 -2.80 -14.77 0.31
C PHE A 84 -2.94 -14.08 1.65
N ILE A 85 -2.13 -14.51 2.62
CA ILE A 85 -2.04 -13.88 3.95
C ILE A 85 -0.59 -13.47 4.18
N PHE A 86 -0.39 -12.17 4.43
CA PHE A 86 0.90 -11.55 4.67
C PHE A 86 0.98 -11.00 6.09
N LEU A 87 2.15 -11.10 6.71
CA LEU A 87 2.46 -10.33 7.91
C LEU A 87 3.01 -8.97 7.49
N ALA A 88 2.45 -7.90 8.02
CA ALA A 88 2.85 -6.54 7.68
C ALA A 88 2.86 -5.61 8.89
N ASN A 89 3.79 -4.68 8.86
CA ASN A 89 3.86 -3.56 9.79
C ASN A 89 3.29 -2.31 9.12
N PHE A 90 2.54 -1.50 9.86
CA PHE A 90 2.01 -0.22 9.39
C PHE A 90 2.44 0.91 10.31
N VAL A 91 2.89 2.01 9.71
CA VAL A 91 3.09 3.26 10.44
C VAL A 91 1.78 4.04 10.40
N ILE A 92 1.31 4.48 11.57
CA ILE A 92 -0.01 5.11 11.71
C ILE A 92 0.15 6.62 11.73
N LEU A 93 -0.56 7.32 10.84
CA LEU A 93 -0.57 8.79 10.77
C LEU A 93 -1.91 9.37 11.23
N GLU A 94 -1.87 10.50 11.94
CA GLU A 94 -3.06 11.14 12.52
C GLU A 94 -3.96 11.79 11.47
N ARG A 95 -3.37 12.40 10.45
CA ARG A 95 -4.10 13.15 9.43
C ARG A 95 -4.71 12.20 8.40
N GLU A 96 -5.88 12.56 7.88
CA GLU A 96 -6.41 12.01 6.63
C GLU A 96 -5.35 12.20 5.54
N ILE A 97 -4.64 11.14 5.20
CA ILE A 97 -4.30 10.89 3.78
C ILE A 97 -5.69 10.82 3.14
N ASP A 98 -5.96 11.66 2.13
CA ASP A 98 -7.29 11.91 1.55
C ASP A 98 -8.29 10.77 1.75
N ALA A 99 -9.52 11.08 2.14
CA ALA A 99 -10.58 10.08 2.41
C ALA A 99 -10.80 9.06 1.26
N GLU A 100 -10.27 9.33 0.06
CA GLU A 100 -10.29 8.46 -1.11
C GLU A 100 -9.12 7.47 -1.24
N ILE A 101 -8.01 7.62 -0.48
CA ILE A 101 -6.82 6.74 -0.52
C ILE A 101 -6.65 6.07 0.85
N PRO A 102 -7.25 4.88 1.07
CA PRO A 102 -7.47 4.36 2.41
C PRO A 102 -6.19 3.90 3.12
N ASN A 103 -5.19 3.35 2.41
CA ASN A 103 -3.91 2.88 2.97
C ASN A 103 -2.84 2.84 1.85
N ILE A 104 -1.56 2.99 2.21
CA ILE A 104 -0.43 2.81 1.29
C ILE A 104 0.30 1.51 1.65
N LEU A 105 0.41 0.62 0.68
CA LEU A 105 1.26 -0.58 0.71
C LEU A 105 2.56 -0.23 -0.01
N GLY A 106 3.59 0.04 0.77
CA GLY A 106 4.90 0.41 0.25
C GLY A 106 5.73 -0.80 -0.16
N ARG A 107 6.98 -0.54 -0.55
CA ARG A 107 7.95 -1.57 -0.92
C ARG A 107 8.06 -2.73 0.06
N PRO A 108 8.07 -2.54 1.40
CA PRO A 108 8.17 -3.67 2.32
C PRO A 108 7.04 -4.69 2.16
N PHE A 109 5.81 -4.26 1.89
CA PHE A 109 4.71 -5.18 1.64
C PHE A 109 4.80 -5.81 0.25
N LEU A 110 5.08 -4.98 -0.75
CA LEU A 110 5.19 -5.39 -2.15
C LEU A 110 6.31 -6.43 -2.36
N GLU A 111 7.42 -6.29 -1.64
CA GLU A 111 8.56 -7.23 -1.67
C GLU A 111 8.16 -8.62 -1.14
N ILE A 112 7.37 -8.69 -0.07
CA ILE A 112 6.93 -9.97 0.52
C ILE A 112 6.14 -10.80 -0.51
N GLY A 113 5.22 -10.15 -1.22
CA GLY A 113 4.44 -10.81 -2.28
C GLY A 113 5.11 -10.78 -3.65
N GLN A 114 6.41 -10.49 -3.74
CA GLN A 114 7.18 -10.45 -5.00
C GLN A 114 6.46 -9.67 -6.11
N ALA A 115 5.95 -8.48 -5.77
CA ALA A 115 5.03 -7.76 -6.63
C ALA A 115 5.66 -7.38 -7.98
N LEU A 116 4.90 -7.56 -9.05
CA LEU A 116 5.25 -7.12 -10.39
C LEU A 116 4.17 -6.19 -10.92
N VAL A 117 4.57 -4.99 -11.34
CA VAL A 117 3.68 -3.98 -11.92
C VAL A 117 3.96 -3.89 -13.42
N ASP A 118 2.97 -4.24 -14.22
CA ASP A 118 2.96 -4.02 -15.65
C ASP A 118 2.10 -2.79 -15.97
N VAL A 119 2.78 -1.68 -16.17
CA VAL A 119 2.13 -0.37 -16.43
C VAL A 119 1.46 -0.32 -17.80
N GLU A 120 1.92 -1.15 -18.74
CA GLU A 120 1.40 -1.15 -20.11
C GLU A 120 0.02 -1.79 -20.17
N SER A 121 -0.14 -2.90 -19.46
CA SER A 121 -1.37 -3.69 -19.39
C SER A 121 -2.29 -3.30 -18.23
N GLY A 122 -1.81 -2.51 -17.27
CA GLY A 122 -2.57 -2.16 -16.06
C GLY A 122 -2.62 -3.32 -15.05
N GLU A 123 -1.63 -4.21 -15.06
CA GLU A 123 -1.63 -5.39 -14.20
C GLU A 123 -0.72 -5.21 -12.99
N LEU A 124 -1.21 -5.59 -11.81
CA LEU A 124 -0.40 -5.83 -10.62
C LEU A 124 -0.47 -7.31 -10.25
N ARG A 125 0.69 -7.94 -10.12
CA ARG A 125 0.79 -9.36 -9.75
C ARG A 125 1.46 -9.52 -8.41
N PHE A 126 0.98 -10.46 -7.60
CA PHE A 126 1.70 -10.97 -6.45
C PHE A 126 1.94 -12.46 -6.61
N ARG A 127 3.15 -12.90 -6.24
CA ARG A 127 3.57 -14.30 -6.28
C ARG A 127 4.05 -14.73 -4.90
N VAL A 128 3.47 -15.83 -4.41
CA VAL A 128 3.88 -16.47 -3.15
C VAL A 128 4.10 -17.95 -3.45
N ASN A 129 5.36 -18.40 -3.34
CA ASN A 129 5.77 -19.74 -3.79
C ASN A 129 5.46 -19.96 -5.28
N GLU A 130 4.65 -20.97 -5.60
CA GLU A 130 4.21 -21.32 -6.95
C GLU A 130 2.87 -20.67 -7.33
N ASP A 131 2.17 -20.07 -6.37
CA ASP A 131 0.88 -19.44 -6.58
C ASP A 131 1.03 -17.96 -6.97
N GLU A 132 0.19 -17.50 -7.89
CA GLU A 132 0.14 -16.11 -8.37
C GLU A 132 -1.30 -15.59 -8.33
N VAL A 133 -1.45 -14.29 -8.06
CA VAL A 133 -2.68 -13.54 -8.27
C VAL A 133 -2.40 -12.33 -9.15
N THR A 134 -3.31 -12.04 -10.07
CA THR A 134 -3.25 -10.86 -10.95
C THR A 134 -4.44 -9.96 -10.70
N PHE A 135 -4.15 -8.67 -10.49
CA PHE A 135 -5.12 -7.59 -10.38
C PHE A 135 -5.08 -6.77 -11.67
N ASN A 136 -6.21 -6.70 -12.37
CA ASN A 136 -6.39 -5.84 -13.53
C ASN A 136 -6.94 -4.49 -13.05
N ILE A 137 -6.28 -3.40 -13.41
CA ILE A 137 -6.53 -2.05 -12.90
C ILE A 137 -6.85 -1.10 -14.05
#